data_AF-A0A218QAY7-F1
#
_entry.id   AF-A0A218QAY7-F1
#
_cell.length_a   1.000
_cell.length_b   1.000
_cell.length_c   1.000
_cell.angle_alpha   90.00
_cell.angle_beta   90.00
_cell.angle_gamma   90.00
#
_symmetry.space_group_name_H-M   'P 1'
#
loop_
_entity.id
_entity.type
_entity.pdbx_description
1 polymer ?
#
loop_
_entity_poly.entity_id
_entity_poly.type
_entity_poly.pdbx_seq_one_letter_code
_entity_poly.pdbx_strand_id
1 'polypeptide(L)' 'MNQKRIVLDQKYIPRAEEIINQTGINTYSQLFTILLVNYGDTLVKSLRGGNE' A
#
# COMPACT_ATOMS: atom_id res chain seq x y z
N MET A 1 -11.15 -17.90 5.55
CA MET A 1 -10.36 -16.67 5.28
C MET A 1 -10.12 -16.59 3.78
N ASN A 2 -10.68 -15.59 3.09
CA ASN A 2 -10.44 -15.40 1.67
C ASN A 2 -9.17 -14.54 1.49
N GLN A 3 -8.02 -15.17 1.30
CA GLN A 3 -6.79 -14.46 0.96
C GLN A 3 -6.88 -13.91 -0.46
N LYS A 4 -6.50 -12.64 -0.65
CA LYS A 4 -6.40 -11.99 -1.96
C LYS A 4 -4.93 -11.87 -2.33
N ARG A 5 -4.57 -12.29 -3.55
CA ARG A 5 -3.23 -12.11 -4.10
C ARG A 5 -3.11 -10.70 -4.69
N ILE A 6 -2.08 -9.99 -4.29
CA ILE A 6 -1.71 -8.68 -4.83
C ILE A 6 -0.36 -8.84 -5.52
N VAL A 7 -0.24 -8.30 -6.73
CA VAL A 7 1.01 -8.31 -7.49
C VAL A 7 1.57 -6.90 -7.48
N LEU A 8 2.81 -6.76 -7.02
CA LEU A 8 3.55 -5.50 -7.07
C LEU A 8 4.37 -5.46 -8.36
N ASP A 9 4.26 -4.37 -9.12
CA ASP A 9 5.11 -4.13 -10.30
C ASP A 9 6.59 -4.07 -9.86
N GLN A 10 7.46 -4.72 -10.63
CA GLN A 10 8.87 -4.90 -10.31
C GLN A 10 9.59 -3.58 -10.03
N LYS A 11 9.22 -2.50 -10.74
CA LYS A 11 9.83 -1.19 -10.56
C LYS A 11 9.61 -0.56 -9.18
N TYR A 12 8.59 -1.02 -8.45
CA TYR A 12 8.28 -0.52 -7.10
C TYR A 12 8.85 -1.40 -5.99
N ILE A 13 9.42 -2.57 -6.32
CA ILE A 13 10.05 -3.47 -5.33
C ILE A 13 11.13 -2.73 -4.52
N PRO A 14 12.10 -2.00 -5.14
CA PRO A 14 13.15 -1.33 -4.38
C PRO A 14 12.60 -0.33 -3.35
N ARG A 15 11.54 0.39 -3.72
CA ARG A 15 10.89 1.35 -2.82
C ARG A 15 10.16 0.66 -1.67
N ALA A 16 9.50 -0.45 -1.94
CA ALA A 16 8.81 -1.23 -0.90
C ALA A 16 9.81 -1.84 0.10
N GLU A 17 10.95 -2.35 -0.39
CA GLU A 17 12.05 -2.85 0.44
C GLU A 17 12.65 -1.76 1.32
N GLU A 18 12.89 -0.57 0.76
CA GLU A 18 13.39 0.58 1.52
C GLU A 18 12.44 0.94 2.68
N ILE A 19 11.14 1.02 2.42
CA ILE A 19 10.14 1.31 3.46
C ILE A 19 10.14 0.22 4.53
N ILE A 20 10.17 -1.05 4.14
CA ILE A 20 10.25 -2.19 5.05
C ILE A 20 11.47 -2.07 5.96
N ASN A 21 12.64 -1.79 5.40
CA ASN A 21 13.89 -1.67 6.13
C ASN A 21 13.90 -0.50 7.11
N GLN A 22 13.25 0.62 6.76
CA GLN A 22 13.20 1.82 7.61
C GLN A 22 12.14 1.74 8.72
N THR A 23 11.11 0.92 8.56
CA THR A 23 9.94 0.88 9.47
C THR A 23 9.87 -0.35 10.35
N GLY A 24 10.64 -1.40 10.04
CA GLY A 24 10.58 -2.69 10.73
C GLY A 24 9.34 -3.52 10.37
N ILE A 25 8.67 -3.21 9.25
CA ILE A 25 7.57 -4.02 8.72
C ILE A 25 8.14 -5.33 8.17
N ASN A 26 7.54 -6.47 8.50
CA ASN A 26 8.15 -7.77 8.20
C ASN A 26 7.70 -8.37 6.86
N THR A 27 6.61 -7.88 6.26
CA THR A 27 6.09 -8.43 5.00
C THR A 27 5.43 -7.38 4.11
N TYR A 28 5.41 -7.61 2.79
CA TYR A 28 4.68 -6.78 1.83
C TYR A 28 3.17 -6.75 2.10
N SER A 29 2.58 -7.86 2.57
CA SER A 29 1.16 -7.91 2.93
C SER A 29 0.85 -6.99 4.11
N GLN A 30 1.73 -6.95 5.11
CA GLN A 30 1.61 -6.03 6.23
C GLN A 30 1.78 -4.58 5.77
N LEU A 31 2.79 -4.29 4.94
CA LEU A 31 3.00 -2.97 4.34
C LEU A 31 1.73 -2.50 3.61
N PHE A 32 1.18 -3.32 2.73
CA PHE A 32 -0.04 -2.99 2.00
C PHE A 32 -1.23 -2.76 2.93
N THR A 33 -1.39 -3.59 3.96
CA THR A 33 -2.49 -3.44 4.93
C THR A 33 -2.39 -2.11 5.67
N ILE A 34 -1.19 -1.72 6.10
CA ILE A 34 -0.94 -0.44 6.77
C ILE A 34 -1.26 0.73 5.83
N LEU A 35 -0.84 0.65 4.56
CA LEU A 35 -1.15 1.69 3.58
C LEU A 35 -2.66 1.79 3.33
N LEU A 36 -3.34 0.66 3.16
CA LEU A 36 -4.77 0.62 2.91
C LEU A 36 -5.57 1.23 4.07
N VAL A 37 -5.24 0.87 5.31
CA VAL A 37 -5.94 1.36 6.51
C VAL A 37 -5.69 2.85 6.74
N ASN A 38 -4.45 3.31 6.59
CA ASN A 38 -4.11 4.70 6.91
C ASN A 38 -4.43 5.69 5.78
N TYR A 39 -4.41 5.25 4.52
CA TYR A 39 -4.53 6.14 3.36
C TYR A 39 -5.71 5.80 2.44
N GLY A 40 -6.48 4.74 2.71
CA GLY A 40 -7.63 4.33 1.89
C GLY A 40 -8.68 5.44 1.75
N ASP A 41 -9.06 6.08 2.85
CA ASP A 41 -10.05 7.17 2.84
C ASP A 41 -9.52 8.40 2.10
N THR A 42 -8.24 8.74 2.28
CA THR A 42 -7.58 9.82 1.55
C THR A 42 -7.59 9.54 0.06
N LEU A 43 -7.27 8.32 -0.36
CA LEU A 43 -7.33 7.91 -1.76
C LEU A 43 -8.75 8.05 -2.32
N VAL A 44 -9.77 7.61 -1.59
CA VAL A 44 -11.18 7.75 -2.02
C VAL A 44 -11.55 9.23 -2.20
N LYS A 45 -11.17 10.10 -1.26
CA LYS A 45 -11.41 11.55 -1.35
C LYS A 45 -10.71 12.16 -2.55
N SER A 46 -9.43 11.88 -2.74
CA SER A 46 -8.65 12.41 -3.87
C SER A 46 -9.18 11.95 -5.23
N LEU A 47 -9.66 10.71 -5.34
CA LEU A 47 -10.19 10.17 -6.59
C LEU A 47 -11.63 10.60 -6.88
N ARG A 48 -12.44 10.85 -5.85
CA ARG A 48 -13.84 11.31 -6.02
C ARG A 48 -13.96 12.84 -6.11
N GLY A 49 -13.01 13.57 -5.52
CA GLY A 49 -12.95 15.03 -5.55
C GLY A 49 -12.33 15.63 -6.82
N GLY A 50 -12.07 14.83 -7.85
CA GLY A 50 -11.56 15.31 -9.15
C GLY A 50 -12.63 15.84 -10.11
N ASN A 51 -13.85 16.11 -9.62
CA ASN A 51 -14.99 16.63 -10.38
C ASN A 51 -15.53 17.95 -9.76
N GLU A 52 -14.64 18.81 -9.28
CA GLU A 52 -14.98 20.21 -8.96
C GLU A 52 -14.27 21.16 -9.93
#